data_AF-A0A0Q4XWY8-F1
#
_entry.id   AF-A0A0Q4XWY8-F1
#
_cell.length_a   1.000
_cell.length_b   1.000
_cell.length_c   1.000
_cell.angle_alpha   90.00
_cell.angle_beta   90.00
_cell.angle_gamma   90.00
#
_symmetry.space_group_name_H-M   'P 1'
#
loop_
_entity.id
_entity.type
_entity.pdbx_description
1 polymer ?
#
loop_
_entity_poly.entity_id
_entity_poly.type
_entity_poly.pdbx_seq_one_letter_code
_entity_poly.pdbx_strand_id
1 'polypeptide(L)'
;MAERDDVQSSLDAASTGPTMVWTLALATALVGLVVLPRRGASQGPTQGAATSRASGSALPGDPTREPSPSHAGGDARAVARAEPERGRQAAKPSEIPAKGWKDIGLRVFHDISENAIVSVAAGVTFYVLLAIFPAVAALVSCYGLFADVATINDHLQNLQGIMPSGALEIVGDQVKRIAEKGDTTLGLTFFTGIALSLWSANGGMKAVFAALNVVYEERETRNFVWLNLRSLAFTAGALLFVVLALVGIVVVPAVIGIVGLSTEAWYIALLRWPVLLLAVLGGLALLYRYGPSRDAPRWRWVTWGSAIAGIAWLATSLGFSWYVANFGKYNETYGSLGAAIGFMTWIWISTTIVLVGAEINAEMEHQTEVDTTRGPEQPLGTRDARMADTVGAAG
;
A
#
# COMPACT_ATOMS: atom_id res chain seq x y z
N MET A 1 14.15 -30.93 47.59
CA MET A 1 14.32 -31.19 46.16
C MET A 1 12.98 -31.26 45.43
N ALA A 2 11.94 -31.88 46.02
CA ALA A 2 10.59 -31.92 45.45
C ALA A 2 9.85 -30.56 45.36
N GLU A 3 10.18 -29.57 46.19
CA GLU A 3 9.46 -28.28 46.23
C GLU A 3 9.86 -27.31 45.09
N ARG A 4 11.00 -27.53 44.44
CA ARG A 4 11.41 -26.75 43.25
C ARG A 4 10.72 -27.21 41.97
N ASP A 5 10.32 -28.48 41.91
CA ASP A 5 9.70 -29.05 40.71
C ASP A 5 8.23 -28.63 40.57
N ASP A 6 7.52 -28.40 41.69
CA ASP A 6 6.13 -27.90 41.69
C ASP A 6 6.01 -26.41 41.34
N VAL A 7 7.02 -25.60 41.68
CA VAL A 7 7.07 -24.19 41.27
C VAL A 7 7.40 -24.06 39.79
N GLN A 8 8.25 -24.96 39.25
CA GLN A 8 8.56 -24.96 37.82
C GLN A 8 7.37 -25.46 36.98
N SER A 9 6.65 -26.49 37.44
CA SER A 9 5.48 -27.03 36.72
C SER A 9 4.29 -26.05 36.68
N SER A 10 4.11 -25.25 37.73
CA SER A 10 3.07 -24.21 37.79
C SER A 10 3.41 -22.98 36.93
N LEU A 11 4.68 -22.66 36.73
CA LEU A 11 5.13 -21.60 35.82
C LEU A 11 5.02 -22.01 34.34
N ASP A 12 5.28 -23.28 34.02
CA ASP A 12 5.12 -23.81 32.65
C ASP A 12 3.64 -23.88 32.24
N ALA A 13 2.74 -24.22 33.18
CA ALA A 13 1.30 -24.22 32.96
C ALA A 13 0.69 -22.81 32.78
N ALA A 14 1.32 -21.75 33.29
CA ALA A 14 0.86 -20.37 33.14
C ALA A 14 1.26 -19.72 31.79
N SER A 15 2.19 -20.32 31.05
CA SER A 15 2.67 -19.81 29.74
C SER A 15 1.91 -20.35 28.52
N THR A 16 1.03 -21.34 28.71
CA THR A 16 0.20 -21.97 27.67
C THR A 16 -1.22 -21.43 27.63
N GLY A 17 -1.37 -20.13 27.93
CA GLY A 17 -2.63 -19.40 27.88
C GLY A 17 -3.12 -19.07 26.46
N PRO A 18 -4.32 -18.47 26.34
CA PRO A 18 -5.12 -18.31 25.10
C PRO A 18 -4.45 -17.58 23.93
N THR A 19 -3.25 -17.04 24.12
CA THR A 19 -2.42 -16.39 23.09
C THR A 19 -1.96 -17.36 22.00
N MET A 20 -1.74 -18.64 22.33
CA MET A 20 -1.32 -19.65 21.35
C MET A 20 -2.45 -20.02 20.38
N VAL A 21 -3.69 -20.01 20.88
CA VAL A 21 -4.90 -20.30 20.07
C VAL A 21 -5.21 -19.13 19.12
N TRP A 22 -5.06 -17.87 19.56
CA TRP A 22 -5.27 -16.71 18.69
C TRP A 22 -4.17 -16.52 17.64
N THR A 23 -2.93 -16.89 17.97
CA THR A 23 -1.79 -16.82 17.03
C THR A 23 -1.83 -17.93 15.99
N LEU A 24 -2.23 -19.15 16.38
CA LEU A 24 -2.54 -20.21 15.44
C LEU A 24 -3.78 -19.90 14.59
N ALA A 25 -4.82 -19.25 15.16
CA ALA A 25 -6.01 -18.83 14.41
C ALA A 25 -5.71 -17.73 13.37
N LEU A 26 -4.86 -16.75 13.70
CA LEU A 26 -4.39 -15.73 12.75
C LEU A 26 -3.48 -16.33 11.66
N ALA A 27 -2.59 -17.26 12.02
CA ALA A 27 -1.74 -17.97 11.06
C ALA A 27 -2.55 -18.90 10.14
N THR A 28 -3.56 -19.61 10.66
CA THR A 28 -4.46 -20.45 9.85
C THR A 28 -5.47 -19.64 9.04
N ALA A 29 -5.87 -18.44 9.48
CA ALA A 29 -6.63 -17.50 8.65
C ALA A 29 -5.79 -16.95 7.48
N LEU A 30 -4.51 -16.66 7.72
CA LEU A 30 -3.56 -16.23 6.68
C LEU A 30 -3.22 -17.34 5.67
N VAL A 31 -3.09 -18.59 6.13
CA VAL A 31 -2.83 -19.75 5.24
C VAL A 31 -4.13 -20.23 4.56
N GLY A 32 -5.27 -20.17 5.25
CA GLY A 32 -6.57 -20.54 4.70
C GLY A 32 -7.01 -19.65 3.53
N LEU A 33 -6.56 -18.40 3.48
CA LEU A 33 -6.81 -17.48 2.37
C LEU A 33 -5.94 -17.80 1.13
N VAL A 34 -4.87 -18.58 1.29
CA VAL A 34 -3.93 -19.00 0.23
C VAL A 34 -4.25 -20.41 -0.31
N VAL A 35 -4.98 -21.24 0.44
CA VAL A 35 -5.23 -22.67 0.12
C VAL A 35 -6.74 -22.98 0.04
N LEU A 36 -7.55 -22.10 -0.53
CA LEU A 36 -8.91 -22.49 -0.93
C LEU A 36 -8.82 -23.31 -2.24
N PRO A 37 -9.32 -24.55 -2.27
CA PRO A 37 -9.37 -25.32 -3.50
C PRO A 37 -10.33 -24.63 -4.47
N ARG A 38 -9.81 -24.24 -5.65
CA ARG A 38 -10.63 -23.82 -6.79
C ARG A 38 -11.66 -24.91 -7.05
N ARG A 39 -12.92 -24.67 -6.67
CA ARG A 39 -14.03 -25.56 -7.01
C ARG A 39 -14.19 -25.47 -8.52
N GLY A 40 -13.72 -26.49 -9.22
CA GLY A 40 -13.97 -26.65 -10.65
C GLY A 40 -15.48 -26.62 -10.89
N ALA A 41 -15.93 -25.59 -11.61
CA ALA A 41 -17.32 -25.49 -12.04
C ALA A 41 -17.64 -26.68 -12.96
N SER A 42 -18.49 -27.56 -12.48
CA SER A 42 -19.15 -28.59 -13.27
C SER A 42 -19.96 -27.94 -14.39
N GLN A 43 -19.54 -28.15 -15.64
CA GLN A 43 -20.33 -27.80 -16.81
C GLN A 43 -21.61 -28.65 -16.84
N GLY A 44 -22.75 -28.00 -16.62
CA GLY A 44 -24.09 -28.53 -16.93
C GLY A 44 -24.53 -28.10 -18.34
N PRO A 45 -25.41 -28.86 -19.01
CA PRO A 45 -25.51 -28.83 -20.46
C PRO A 45 -26.29 -27.62 -21.00
N THR A 46 -25.76 -27.11 -22.12
CA THR A 46 -26.33 -26.18 -23.09
C THR A 46 -27.84 -26.32 -23.31
N GLN A 47 -28.58 -25.23 -23.10
CA GLN A 47 -29.82 -24.94 -23.82
C GLN A 47 -29.70 -23.58 -24.51
N GLY A 48 -30.08 -23.57 -25.78
CA GLY A 48 -29.73 -22.54 -26.74
C GLY A 48 -30.61 -21.29 -26.73
N ALA A 49 -29.98 -20.24 -27.26
CA ALA A 49 -30.50 -19.21 -28.16
C ALA A 49 -31.77 -18.45 -27.75
N ALA A 50 -31.58 -17.18 -27.37
CA ALA A 50 -32.26 -16.07 -28.03
C ALA A 50 -31.47 -14.76 -27.85
N THR A 51 -31.28 -14.10 -28.99
CA THR A 51 -30.62 -12.83 -29.28
C THR A 51 -30.97 -11.64 -28.37
N SER A 52 -29.93 -10.93 -27.91
CA SER A 52 -29.91 -9.47 -27.79
C SER A 52 -28.47 -8.98 -28.02
N ARG A 53 -28.18 -8.52 -29.24
CA ARG A 53 -26.97 -7.75 -29.54
C ARG A 53 -27.20 -6.34 -29.04
N ALA A 54 -26.72 -6.03 -27.83
CA ALA A 54 -26.41 -4.66 -27.44
C ALA A 54 -24.89 -4.52 -27.44
N SER A 55 -24.37 -3.89 -28.49
CA SER A 55 -22.97 -3.52 -28.62
C SER A 55 -22.63 -2.44 -27.59
N GLY A 56 -22.18 -2.85 -26.41
CA GLY A 56 -21.25 -2.08 -25.59
C GLY A 56 -19.85 -2.59 -25.90
N SER A 57 -18.98 -1.73 -26.42
CA SER A 57 -17.58 -2.07 -26.67
C SER A 57 -16.88 -2.36 -25.35
N ALA A 58 -16.90 -3.61 -24.90
CA ALA A 58 -15.98 -4.10 -23.91
C ALA A 58 -14.57 -3.85 -24.45
N LEU A 59 -13.79 -3.01 -23.76
CA LEU A 59 -12.36 -2.88 -24.01
C LEU A 59 -11.77 -4.30 -24.04
N PRO A 60 -11.02 -4.71 -25.09
CA PRO A 60 -10.70 -6.12 -25.31
C PRO A 60 -9.72 -6.62 -24.25
N GLY A 61 -10.24 -7.07 -23.11
CA GLY A 61 -9.58 -7.56 -21.89
C GLY A 61 -8.58 -8.70 -22.12
N ASP A 62 -7.76 -9.01 -21.11
CA ASP A 62 -7.11 -10.33 -21.09
C ASP A 62 -8.24 -11.36 -21.11
N PRO A 63 -8.34 -12.23 -22.13
CA PRO A 63 -9.47 -13.15 -22.28
C PRO A 63 -9.59 -14.15 -21.12
N THR A 64 -8.62 -14.19 -20.21
CA THR A 64 -8.60 -15.07 -19.04
C THR A 64 -9.12 -14.45 -17.75
N ARG A 65 -9.33 -13.13 -17.70
CA ARG A 65 -9.81 -12.44 -16.49
C ARG A 65 -11.30 -12.15 -16.60
N GLU A 66 -12.10 -12.90 -15.86
CA GLU A 66 -13.52 -12.58 -15.73
C GLU A 66 -13.66 -11.33 -14.85
N PRO A 67 -14.27 -10.25 -15.37
CA PRO A 67 -14.52 -9.05 -14.59
C PRO A 67 -15.53 -9.34 -13.47
N SER A 68 -15.45 -8.64 -12.34
CA SER A 68 -16.40 -8.85 -11.24
C SER A 68 -17.83 -8.67 -11.73
N PRO A 69 -18.79 -9.53 -11.29
CA PRO A 69 -20.17 -9.49 -11.77
C PRO A 69 -20.77 -8.08 -11.65
N SER A 70 -21.13 -7.50 -12.78
CA SER A 70 -21.54 -6.10 -12.86
C SER A 70 -22.58 -5.87 -13.97
N HIS A 71 -23.35 -4.81 -13.81
CA HIS A 71 -24.33 -4.34 -14.76
C HIS A 71 -23.81 -3.07 -15.44
N ALA A 72 -23.99 -2.98 -16.76
CA ALA A 72 -23.55 -1.83 -17.55
C ALA A 72 -24.73 -1.17 -18.27
N GLY A 73 -24.56 0.11 -18.62
CA GLY A 73 -25.52 0.84 -19.48
C GLY A 73 -26.95 0.87 -18.93
N GLY A 74 -27.91 0.41 -19.73
CA GLY A 74 -29.33 0.41 -19.38
C GLY A 74 -29.66 -0.52 -18.20
N ASP A 75 -29.02 -1.68 -18.14
CA ASP A 75 -29.25 -2.68 -17.09
C ASP A 75 -28.78 -2.16 -15.73
N ALA A 76 -27.65 -1.45 -15.70
CA ALA A 76 -27.14 -0.79 -14.49
C ALA A 76 -28.17 0.16 -13.88
N ARG A 77 -28.81 0.99 -14.72
CA ARG A 77 -29.86 1.92 -14.28
C ARG A 77 -31.13 1.20 -13.83
N ALA A 78 -31.47 0.09 -14.49
CA ALA A 78 -32.63 -0.72 -14.10
C ALA A 78 -32.41 -1.34 -12.72
N VAL A 79 -31.24 -1.92 -12.47
CA VAL A 79 -30.85 -2.48 -11.17
C VAL A 79 -30.78 -1.39 -10.10
N ALA A 80 -30.19 -0.23 -10.41
CA ALA A 80 -30.10 0.88 -9.46
C ALA A 80 -31.48 1.38 -8.99
N ARG A 81 -32.48 1.36 -9.88
CA ARG A 81 -33.88 1.69 -9.54
C ARG A 81 -34.61 0.58 -8.79
N ALA A 82 -34.26 -0.67 -9.07
CA ALA A 82 -34.88 -1.84 -8.44
C ALA A 82 -34.38 -2.07 -6.99
N GLU A 83 -33.17 -1.61 -6.66
CA GLU A 83 -32.51 -1.87 -5.36
C GLU A 83 -32.16 -0.59 -4.57
N PRO A 84 -33.10 0.33 -4.32
CA PRO A 84 -32.80 1.60 -3.64
C PRO A 84 -32.22 1.41 -2.22
N GLU A 85 -32.59 0.32 -1.54
CA GLU A 85 -32.14 -0.01 -0.18
C GLU A 85 -30.68 -0.43 -0.07
N ARG A 86 -29.97 -0.56 -1.20
CA ARG A 86 -28.53 -0.89 -1.25
C ARG A 86 -27.64 0.34 -1.48
N GLY A 87 -28.21 1.54 -1.55
CA GLY A 87 -27.45 2.78 -1.75
C GLY A 87 -27.01 3.02 -3.18
N ARG A 88 -27.76 2.49 -4.16
CA ARG A 88 -27.45 2.60 -5.60
C ARG A 88 -27.47 4.04 -6.14
N GLN A 89 -28.02 4.98 -5.37
CA GLN A 89 -28.08 6.42 -5.71
C GLN A 89 -27.28 7.29 -4.72
N ALA A 90 -26.35 6.70 -3.96
CA ALA A 90 -25.55 7.44 -2.99
C ALA A 90 -24.59 8.42 -3.69
N ALA A 91 -24.60 9.69 -3.27
CA ALA A 91 -23.70 10.73 -3.77
C ALA A 91 -22.41 10.87 -2.95
N LYS A 92 -22.35 10.20 -1.80
CA LYS A 92 -21.16 10.07 -0.93
C LYS A 92 -21.16 8.72 -0.20
N PRO A 93 -20.00 8.17 0.17
CA PRO A 93 -19.93 6.86 0.85
C PRO A 93 -20.73 6.76 2.14
N SER A 94 -20.89 7.85 2.89
CA SER A 94 -21.66 7.86 4.14
C SER A 94 -23.16 7.68 3.95
N GLU A 95 -23.68 7.78 2.72
CA GLU A 95 -25.09 7.53 2.39
C GLU A 95 -25.35 6.06 2.05
N ILE A 96 -24.30 5.25 1.89
CA ILE A 96 -24.44 3.83 1.61
C ILE A 96 -24.97 3.13 2.88
N PRO A 97 -26.14 2.46 2.81
CA PRO A 97 -26.72 1.77 3.95
C PRO A 97 -25.95 0.49 4.29
N ALA A 98 -26.22 -0.09 5.47
CA ALA A 98 -25.53 -1.30 5.92
C ALA A 98 -25.62 -2.49 4.94
N LYS A 99 -26.74 -2.62 4.21
CA LYS A 99 -26.88 -3.62 3.14
C LYS A 99 -25.88 -3.39 2.00
N GLY A 100 -25.69 -2.15 1.57
CA GLY A 100 -24.70 -1.80 0.54
C GLY A 100 -23.26 -2.02 1.02
N TRP A 101 -22.97 -1.70 2.29
CA TRP A 101 -21.65 -2.00 2.88
C TRP A 101 -21.37 -3.50 3.00
N LYS A 102 -22.40 -4.32 3.25
CA LYS A 102 -22.28 -5.78 3.19
C LYS A 102 -21.91 -6.24 1.78
N ASP A 103 -22.56 -5.69 0.76
CA ASP A 103 -22.27 -6.03 -0.65
C ASP A 103 -20.84 -5.64 -1.02
N ILE A 104 -20.41 -4.43 -0.66
CA ILE A 104 -19.03 -3.96 -0.85
C ILE A 104 -18.05 -4.93 -0.18
N GLY A 105 -18.28 -5.31 1.07
CA GLY A 105 -17.40 -6.23 1.79
C GLY A 105 -17.34 -7.63 1.15
N LEU A 106 -18.47 -8.14 0.66
CA LEU A 106 -18.51 -9.44 -0.04
C LEU A 106 -17.76 -9.38 -1.38
N ARG A 107 -17.93 -8.30 -2.15
CA ARG A 107 -17.21 -8.11 -3.42
C ARG A 107 -15.72 -7.93 -3.19
N VAL A 108 -15.30 -7.07 -2.26
CA VAL A 108 -13.88 -6.94 -1.87
C VAL A 108 -13.26 -8.30 -1.49
N PHE A 109 -13.97 -9.13 -0.73
CA PHE A 109 -13.48 -10.47 -0.38
C PHE A 109 -13.33 -11.41 -1.59
N HIS A 110 -14.30 -11.37 -2.51
CA HIS A 110 -14.26 -12.12 -3.77
C HIS A 110 -13.11 -11.62 -4.66
N ASP A 111 -13.00 -10.31 -4.83
CA ASP A 111 -12.04 -9.65 -5.71
C ASP A 111 -10.60 -9.78 -5.21
N ILE A 112 -10.37 -9.91 -3.90
CA ILE A 112 -9.04 -10.28 -3.37
C ILE A 112 -8.51 -11.56 -4.03
N SER A 113 -9.39 -12.54 -4.26
CA SER A 113 -9.05 -13.82 -4.87
C SER A 113 -9.00 -13.73 -6.39
N GLU A 114 -10.02 -13.16 -7.02
CA GLU A 114 -10.13 -13.04 -8.49
C GLU A 114 -9.05 -12.13 -9.08
N ASN A 115 -8.75 -11.01 -8.43
CA ASN A 115 -7.70 -10.08 -8.84
C ASN A 115 -6.31 -10.54 -8.39
N ALA A 116 -6.21 -11.71 -7.74
CA ALA A 116 -5.00 -12.27 -7.16
C ALA A 116 -4.20 -11.22 -6.36
N ILE A 117 -4.88 -10.39 -5.56
CA ILE A 117 -4.29 -9.19 -4.92
C ILE A 117 -3.05 -9.56 -4.12
N VAL A 118 -3.09 -10.69 -3.42
CA VAL A 118 -1.99 -11.20 -2.62
C VAL A 118 -0.77 -11.56 -3.47
N SER A 119 -0.96 -12.15 -4.65
CA SER A 119 0.12 -12.48 -5.60
C SER A 119 0.65 -11.23 -6.30
N VAL A 120 -0.24 -10.29 -6.65
CA VAL A 120 0.13 -9.00 -7.24
C VAL A 120 0.96 -8.18 -6.24
N ALA A 121 0.56 -8.16 -4.96
CA ALA A 121 1.33 -7.53 -3.88
C ALA A 121 2.72 -8.14 -3.72
N ALA A 122 2.88 -9.45 -3.93
CA ALA A 122 4.19 -10.10 -3.91
C ALA A 122 5.09 -9.63 -5.06
N GLY A 123 4.52 -9.49 -6.26
CA GLY A 123 5.22 -8.89 -7.41
C GLY A 123 5.65 -7.45 -7.15
N VAL A 124 4.76 -6.62 -6.60
CA VAL A 124 5.09 -5.25 -6.18
C VAL A 124 6.20 -5.24 -5.14
N THR A 125 6.14 -6.14 -4.14
CA THR A 125 7.16 -6.26 -3.09
C THR A 125 8.54 -6.52 -3.69
N PHE A 126 8.65 -7.42 -4.67
CA PHE A 126 9.90 -7.68 -5.37
C PHE A 126 10.47 -6.42 -6.02
N TYR A 127 9.66 -5.66 -6.76
CA TYR A 127 10.10 -4.41 -7.40
C TYR A 127 10.42 -3.31 -6.39
N VAL A 128 9.68 -3.21 -5.28
CA VAL A 128 9.97 -2.29 -4.19
C VAL A 128 11.33 -2.61 -3.57
N LEU A 129 11.64 -3.89 -3.30
CA LEU A 129 12.93 -4.31 -2.77
C LEU A 129 14.10 -3.93 -3.70
N LEU A 130 13.95 -4.16 -5.01
CA LEU A 130 14.94 -3.72 -5.99
C LEU A 130 15.11 -2.19 -6.01
N ALA A 131 14.01 -1.45 -5.81
CA ALA A 131 14.01 0.00 -5.77
C ALA A 131 14.63 0.60 -4.49
N ILE A 132 14.84 -0.19 -3.43
CA ILE A 132 15.43 0.30 -2.17
C ILE A 132 16.87 0.79 -2.39
N PHE A 133 17.72 0.05 -3.11
CA PHE A 133 19.12 0.47 -3.29
C PHE A 133 19.23 1.83 -4.00
N PRO A 134 18.56 2.05 -5.15
CA PRO A 134 18.56 3.37 -5.76
C PRO A 134 17.86 4.44 -4.92
N ALA A 135 16.81 4.10 -4.17
CA ALA A 135 16.14 5.02 -3.26
C ALA A 135 17.08 5.50 -2.14
N VAL A 136 17.83 4.60 -1.51
CA VAL A 136 18.84 4.94 -0.50
C VAL A 136 19.93 5.82 -1.11
N ALA A 137 20.43 5.48 -2.29
CA ALA A 137 21.41 6.32 -2.98
C ALA A 137 20.87 7.74 -3.27
N ALA A 138 19.59 7.87 -3.66
CA ALA A 138 18.95 9.16 -3.83
C ALA A 138 18.81 9.93 -2.50
N LEU A 139 18.40 9.26 -1.41
CA LEU A 139 18.29 9.87 -0.08
C LEU A 139 19.63 10.40 0.42
N VAL A 140 20.70 9.61 0.31
CA VAL A 140 22.05 10.00 0.71
C VAL A 140 22.55 11.18 -0.13
N SER A 141 22.30 11.13 -1.45
CA SER A 141 22.67 12.24 -2.34
C SER A 141 21.94 13.52 -1.95
N CYS A 142 20.62 13.45 -1.70
CA CYS A 142 19.85 14.60 -1.21
C CYS A 142 20.37 15.12 0.14
N TYR A 143 20.77 14.23 1.04
CA TYR A 143 21.35 14.63 2.34
C TYR A 143 22.67 15.40 2.16
N GLY A 144 23.52 14.98 1.21
CA GLY A 144 24.76 15.68 0.86
C GLY A 144 24.58 17.07 0.25
N LEU A 145 23.35 17.52 -0.06
CA LEU A 145 23.09 18.92 -0.45
C LEU A 145 23.08 19.87 0.74
N PHE A 146 22.76 19.36 1.93
CA PHE A 146 22.53 20.18 3.12
C PHE A 146 23.54 19.90 4.24
N ALA A 147 24.24 18.76 4.18
CA ALA A 147 25.23 18.35 5.17
C ALA A 147 26.62 18.25 4.55
N ASP A 148 27.63 18.81 5.22
CA ASP A 148 29.03 18.63 4.85
C ASP A 148 29.46 17.18 5.01
N VAL A 149 30.32 16.70 4.10
CA VAL A 149 30.83 15.32 4.06
C VAL A 149 31.36 14.84 5.42
N ALA A 150 31.98 15.74 6.20
CA ALA A 150 32.45 15.45 7.56
C ALA A 150 31.30 15.07 8.51
N THR A 151 30.19 15.82 8.48
CA THR A 151 28.99 15.55 9.28
C THR A 151 28.31 14.24 8.87
N ILE A 152 28.32 13.90 7.58
CA ILE A 152 27.77 12.62 7.10
C ILE A 152 28.60 11.45 7.64
N ASN A 153 29.93 11.56 7.59
CA ASN A 153 30.82 10.52 8.08
C ASN A 153 30.73 10.33 9.61
N ASP A 154 30.60 11.41 10.38
CA ASP A 154 30.39 11.32 11.84
C ASP A 154 29.07 10.64 12.19
N HIS A 155 27.98 10.95 11.45
CA HIS A 155 26.70 10.27 11.64
C HIS A 155 26.74 8.80 11.22
N LEU A 156 27.48 8.45 10.16
CA LEU A 156 27.65 7.05 9.74
C LEU A 156 28.45 6.25 10.76
N GLN A 157 29.48 6.83 11.37
CA GLN A 157 30.25 6.19 12.45
C GLN A 157 29.37 5.91 13.67
N ASN A 158 28.47 6.83 14.03
CA ASN A 158 27.49 6.62 15.10
C ASN A 158 26.48 5.50 14.79
N LEU A 159 26.30 5.14 13.53
CA LEU A 159 25.39 4.10 13.07
C LEU A 159 26.08 2.75 12.82
N GLN A 160 27.42 2.65 12.95
CA GLN A 160 28.17 1.41 12.72
C GLN A 160 27.76 0.24 13.64
N GLY A 161 27.18 0.55 14.81
CA GLY A 161 26.65 -0.47 15.73
C GLY A 161 25.19 -0.88 15.48
N ILE A 162 24.49 -0.22 14.55
CA ILE A 162 23.04 -0.39 14.32
C ILE A 162 22.77 -0.88 12.89
N MET A 163 23.60 -0.49 11.93
CA MET A 163 23.44 -0.86 10.52
C MET A 163 24.31 -2.08 10.14
N PRO A 164 23.82 -2.97 9.26
CA PRO A 164 24.65 -4.00 8.64
C PRO A 164 25.83 -3.38 7.86
N SER A 165 27.00 -4.01 7.93
CA SER A 165 28.25 -3.52 7.30
C SER A 165 28.10 -3.18 5.81
N GLY A 166 27.37 -4.01 5.05
CA GLY A 166 27.15 -3.75 3.62
C GLY A 166 26.31 -2.50 3.32
N ALA A 167 25.41 -2.09 4.22
CA ALA A 167 24.65 -0.85 4.04
C ALA A 167 25.53 0.38 4.30
N LEU A 168 26.43 0.30 5.28
CA LEU A 168 27.42 1.34 5.57
C LEU A 168 28.43 1.50 4.43
N GLU A 169 28.83 0.39 3.80
CA GLU A 169 29.76 0.39 2.67
C GLU A 169 29.16 1.07 1.43
N ILE A 170 27.91 0.76 1.09
CA ILE A 170 27.18 1.41 -0.02
C ILE A 170 27.04 2.92 0.22
N VAL A 171 26.70 3.32 1.44
CA VAL A 171 26.53 4.74 1.78
C VAL A 171 27.88 5.45 1.81
N GLY A 172 28.91 4.83 2.40
CA GLY A 172 30.28 5.35 2.44
C GLY A 172 30.88 5.54 1.04
N ASP A 173 30.69 4.58 0.14
CA ASP A 173 31.11 4.68 -1.27
C ASP A 173 30.40 5.82 -2.00
N GLN A 174 29.16 6.11 -1.64
CA GLN A 174 28.41 7.21 -2.24
C GLN A 174 28.88 8.57 -1.70
N VAL A 175 29.13 8.66 -0.39
CA VAL A 175 29.70 9.85 0.25
C VAL A 175 31.11 10.13 -0.28
N LYS A 176 31.95 9.10 -0.44
CA LYS A 176 33.28 9.21 -1.02
C LYS A 176 33.25 9.70 -2.47
N ARG A 177 32.31 9.20 -3.28
CA ARG A 177 32.06 9.69 -4.65
C ARG A 177 31.63 11.16 -4.70
N ILE A 178 30.93 11.64 -3.68
CA ILE A 178 30.54 13.05 -3.54
C ILE A 178 31.75 13.91 -3.10
N ALA A 179 32.61 13.38 -2.21
CA ALA A 179 33.75 14.08 -1.65
C ALA A 179 34.98 14.20 -2.59
N GLU A 180 35.18 13.25 -3.50
CA GLU A 180 36.40 13.16 -4.33
C GLU A 180 36.40 14.05 -5.59
N LYS A 181 35.34 14.81 -5.89
CA LYS A 181 35.26 15.63 -7.12
C LYS A 181 35.11 17.12 -6.78
N GLY A 182 35.86 18.00 -7.44
CA GLY A 182 35.88 19.45 -7.18
C GLY A 182 35.13 20.32 -8.20
N ASP A 183 34.48 21.36 -7.67
CA ASP A 183 34.19 22.74 -8.11
C ASP A 183 33.55 23.18 -9.45
N THR A 184 33.22 22.36 -10.45
CA THR A 184 32.25 22.85 -11.50
C THR A 184 31.47 21.73 -12.17
N THR A 185 32.08 20.55 -12.32
CA THR A 185 31.40 19.30 -12.68
C THR A 185 30.51 18.76 -11.55
N LEU A 186 30.55 19.37 -10.36
CA LEU A 186 29.83 18.97 -9.15
C LEU A 186 28.31 18.99 -9.33
N GLY A 187 27.76 20.11 -9.82
CA GLY A 187 26.31 20.22 -10.03
C GLY A 187 25.81 19.19 -11.02
N LEU A 188 26.40 19.13 -12.22
CA LEU A 188 25.92 18.23 -13.27
C LEU A 188 26.04 16.75 -12.87
N THR A 189 27.19 16.32 -12.33
CA THR A 189 27.40 14.90 -11.95
C THR A 189 26.48 14.50 -10.81
N PHE A 190 26.30 15.37 -9.81
CA PHE A 190 25.38 15.16 -8.71
C PHE A 190 23.91 15.05 -9.17
N PHE A 191 23.44 16.01 -9.97
CA PHE A 191 22.07 15.99 -10.51
C PHE A 191 21.84 14.77 -11.41
N THR A 192 22.83 14.37 -12.22
CA THR A 192 22.73 13.14 -13.01
C THR A 192 22.69 11.87 -12.15
N GLY A 193 23.43 11.83 -11.04
CA GLY A 193 23.39 10.72 -10.08
C GLY A 193 22.03 10.59 -9.41
N ILE A 194 21.48 11.70 -8.90
CA ILE A 194 20.10 11.73 -8.37
C ILE A 194 19.09 11.32 -9.43
N ALA A 195 19.18 11.87 -10.64
CA ALA A 195 18.26 11.55 -11.73
C ALA A 195 18.30 10.05 -12.07
N LEU A 196 19.49 9.44 -12.12
CA LEU A 196 19.67 8.02 -12.39
C LEU A 196 19.13 7.14 -11.26
N SER A 197 19.37 7.53 -10.01
CA SER A 197 18.84 6.85 -8.82
C SER A 197 17.31 6.93 -8.74
N LEU A 198 16.73 8.11 -8.98
CA LEU A 198 15.28 8.32 -9.05
C LEU A 198 14.67 7.52 -10.19
N TRP A 199 15.31 7.54 -11.37
CA TRP A 199 14.87 6.75 -12.52
C TRP A 199 14.85 5.25 -12.22
N SER A 200 15.85 4.76 -11.49
CA SER A 200 15.93 3.35 -11.11
C SER A 200 14.91 3.00 -10.02
N ALA A 201 14.73 3.86 -9.01
CA ALA A 201 13.72 3.68 -7.96
C ALA A 201 12.27 3.74 -8.51
N ASN A 202 12.06 4.45 -9.61
CA ASN A 202 10.78 4.58 -10.30
C ASN A 202 10.13 3.22 -10.67
N GLY A 203 10.93 2.17 -10.88
CA GLY A 203 10.43 0.82 -11.16
C GLY A 203 9.48 0.29 -10.09
N GLY A 204 9.78 0.53 -8.81
CA GLY A 204 8.91 0.15 -7.70
C GLY A 204 7.56 0.86 -7.73
N MET A 205 7.56 2.17 -7.99
CA MET A 205 6.32 2.96 -8.08
C MET A 205 5.47 2.56 -9.30
N LYS A 206 6.09 2.24 -10.44
CA LYS A 206 5.37 1.70 -11.60
C LYS A 206 4.73 0.35 -11.30
N ALA A 207 5.38 -0.51 -10.52
CA ALA A 207 4.77 -1.77 -10.08
C ALA A 207 3.53 -1.51 -9.21
N VAL A 208 3.58 -0.53 -8.30
CA VAL A 208 2.41 -0.10 -7.52
C VAL A 208 1.30 0.41 -8.44
N PHE A 209 1.60 1.25 -9.44
CA PHE A 209 0.60 1.74 -10.40
C PHE A 209 -0.04 0.61 -11.20
N ALA A 210 0.77 -0.35 -11.66
CA ALA A 210 0.26 -1.53 -12.36
C ALA A 210 -0.67 -2.37 -11.46
N ALA A 211 -0.31 -2.54 -10.18
CA ALA A 211 -1.18 -3.23 -9.21
C ALA A 211 -2.47 -2.46 -8.93
N LEU A 212 -2.42 -1.13 -8.87
CA LEU A 212 -3.64 -0.32 -8.74
C LEU A 212 -4.52 -0.41 -9.99
N ASN A 213 -3.94 -0.40 -11.19
CA ASN A 213 -4.70 -0.66 -12.42
C ASN A 213 -5.38 -2.03 -12.38
N VAL A 214 -4.70 -3.05 -11.86
CA VAL A 214 -5.31 -4.39 -11.64
C VAL A 214 -6.52 -4.27 -10.70
N VAL A 215 -6.39 -3.62 -9.54
CA VAL A 215 -7.48 -3.46 -8.56
C VAL A 215 -8.68 -2.71 -9.15
N TYR A 216 -8.46 -1.60 -9.86
CA TYR A 216 -9.55 -0.85 -10.49
C TYR A 216 -10.07 -1.48 -11.80
N GLU A 217 -9.53 -2.64 -12.18
CA GLU A 217 -9.80 -3.31 -13.46
C GLU A 217 -9.58 -2.39 -14.69
N GLU A 218 -8.59 -1.53 -14.57
CA GLU A 218 -8.19 -0.56 -15.59
C GLU A 218 -6.99 -1.04 -16.39
N ARG A 219 -6.87 -0.47 -17.60
CA ARG A 219 -5.69 -0.66 -18.44
C ARG A 219 -4.85 0.59 -18.48
N GLU A 220 -3.54 0.39 -18.55
CA GLU A 220 -2.62 1.49 -18.71
C GLU A 220 -2.75 2.09 -20.12
N THR A 221 -3.43 3.23 -20.22
CA THR A 221 -3.63 3.98 -21.46
C THR A 221 -2.70 5.19 -21.57
N ARG A 222 -2.02 5.56 -20.47
CA ARG A 222 -1.11 6.71 -20.46
C ARG A 222 0.10 6.40 -21.33
N ASN A 223 0.52 7.38 -22.12
CA ASN A 223 1.73 7.24 -22.92
C ASN A 223 2.96 7.09 -22.00
N PHE A 224 4.05 6.55 -22.56
CA PHE A 224 5.27 6.28 -21.81
C PHE A 224 5.78 7.51 -21.05
N VAL A 225 5.72 8.70 -21.66
CA VAL A 225 6.22 9.95 -21.05
C VAL A 225 5.39 10.33 -19.81
N TRP A 226 4.06 10.36 -19.92
CA TRP A 226 3.17 10.74 -18.83
C TRP A 226 3.18 9.73 -17.69
N LEU A 227 3.24 8.43 -18.00
CA LEU A 227 3.40 7.39 -16.99
C LEU A 227 4.69 7.59 -16.19
N ASN A 228 5.82 7.78 -16.88
CA ASN A 228 7.11 8.01 -16.24
C ASN A 228 7.13 9.30 -15.41
N LEU A 229 6.56 10.39 -15.91
CA LEU A 229 6.52 11.66 -15.19
C LEU A 229 5.70 11.55 -13.90
N ARG A 230 4.53 10.92 -13.96
CA ARG A 230 3.70 10.68 -12.76
C ARG A 230 4.39 9.75 -11.78
N SER A 231 4.91 8.62 -12.25
CA SER A 231 5.55 7.66 -11.37
C SER A 231 6.80 8.25 -10.72
N LEU A 232 7.60 9.05 -11.45
CA LEU A 232 8.73 9.81 -10.89
C LEU A 232 8.29 10.84 -9.87
N ALA A 233 7.21 11.59 -10.12
CA ALA A 233 6.68 12.55 -9.17
C ALA A 233 6.25 11.87 -7.86
N PHE A 234 5.62 10.70 -7.95
CA PHE A 234 5.27 9.89 -6.77
C PHE A 234 6.49 9.31 -6.07
N THR A 235 7.50 8.83 -6.80
CA THR A 235 8.78 8.37 -6.21
C THR A 235 9.49 9.50 -5.49
N ALA A 236 9.61 10.68 -6.11
CA ALA A 236 10.23 11.85 -5.49
C ALA A 236 9.41 12.33 -4.27
N GLY A 237 8.08 12.34 -4.37
CA GLY A 237 7.19 12.67 -3.26
C GLY A 237 7.31 11.70 -2.09
N ALA A 238 7.42 10.39 -2.35
CA ALA A 238 7.63 9.38 -1.33
C ALA A 238 9.00 9.53 -0.63
N LEU A 239 10.06 9.81 -1.40
CA LEU A 239 11.39 10.09 -0.84
C LEU A 239 11.40 11.36 0.00
N LEU A 240 10.78 12.44 -0.49
CA LEU A 240 10.62 13.68 0.26
C LEU A 240 9.84 13.43 1.56
N PHE A 241 8.76 12.65 1.51
CA PHE A 241 8.01 12.25 2.69
C PHE A 241 8.91 11.50 3.70
N VAL A 242 9.72 10.54 3.25
CA VAL A 242 10.67 9.83 4.13
C VAL A 242 11.67 10.79 4.77
N VAL A 243 12.25 11.71 4.01
CA VAL A 243 13.17 12.73 4.54
C VAL A 243 12.49 13.60 5.60
N LEU A 244 11.31 14.14 5.29
CA LEU A 244 10.55 14.98 6.21
C LEU A 244 10.11 14.21 7.46
N ALA A 245 9.76 12.93 7.32
CA ALA A 245 9.40 12.07 8.44
C ALA A 245 10.61 11.83 9.37
N LEU A 246 11.78 11.51 8.81
CA LEU A 246 13.01 11.33 9.59
C LEU A 246 13.42 12.62 10.31
N VAL A 247 13.39 13.76 9.60
CA VAL A 247 13.65 15.08 10.19
C VAL A 247 12.63 15.36 11.29
N GLY A 248 11.34 15.12 11.06
CA GLY A 248 10.29 15.31 12.07
C GLY A 248 10.48 14.43 13.30
N ILE A 249 10.93 13.18 13.14
CA ILE A 249 11.15 12.24 14.25
C ILE A 249 12.39 12.63 15.07
N VAL A 250 13.47 13.06 14.41
CA VAL A 250 14.78 13.32 15.05
C VAL A 250 14.93 14.78 15.51
N VAL A 251 14.60 15.75 14.66
CA VAL A 251 14.87 17.17 14.89
C VAL A 251 13.85 17.80 15.81
N VAL A 252 12.56 17.45 15.70
CA VAL A 252 11.51 18.07 16.55
C VAL A 252 11.78 17.86 18.04
N PRO A 253 12.11 16.63 18.53
CA PRO A 253 12.49 16.45 19.94
C PRO A 253 13.74 17.25 20.34
N ALA A 254 14.75 17.33 19.47
CA ALA A 254 15.98 18.06 19.74
C ALA A 254 15.74 19.57 19.87
N VAL A 255 14.94 20.16 18.97
CA VAL A 255 14.58 21.58 19.01
C VAL A 255 13.74 21.91 20.24
N ILE A 256 12.77 21.06 20.61
CA ILE A 256 12.00 21.23 21.85
C ILE A 256 12.93 21.29 23.07
N GLY A 257 13.94 20.42 23.12
CA GLY A 257 14.94 20.40 24.19
C GLY A 257 15.81 21.66 24.25
N ILE A 258 16.17 22.24 23.10
CA ILE A 258 17.02 23.45 23.02
C ILE A 258 16.23 24.73 23.35
N VAL A 259 14.98 24.83 22.87
CA VAL A 259 14.12 26.01 23.08
C VAL A 259 13.66 26.12 24.55
N GLY A 260 13.94 25.11 25.38
CA GLY A 260 13.59 25.14 26.80
C GLY A 260 12.09 25.10 27.06
N LEU A 261 11.31 24.62 26.08
CA LEU A 261 9.91 24.26 26.31
C LEU A 261 9.89 23.23 27.44
N SER A 262 9.22 23.56 28.54
CA SER A 262 9.22 22.75 29.76
C SER A 262 8.81 21.31 29.48
N THR A 263 9.19 20.39 30.37
CA THR A 263 8.79 18.96 30.36
C THR A 263 7.27 18.76 30.20
N GLU A 264 6.47 19.80 30.43
CA GLU A 264 5.02 19.80 30.26
C GLU A 264 4.56 19.88 28.78
N ALA A 265 5.43 20.24 27.83
CA ALA A 265 5.12 20.33 26.40
C ALA A 265 5.13 18.97 25.66
N TRP A 266 5.01 17.86 26.40
CA TRP A 266 5.01 16.49 25.86
C TRP A 266 3.96 16.28 24.76
N TYR A 267 2.84 17.01 24.80
CA TYR A 267 1.78 16.98 23.80
C TYR A 267 2.24 17.45 22.41
N ILE A 268 3.21 18.38 22.33
CA ILE A 268 3.81 18.82 21.05
C ILE A 268 4.64 17.69 20.45
N ALA A 269 5.42 16.99 21.28
CA ALA A 269 6.17 15.81 20.86
C ALA A 269 5.24 14.64 20.47
N LEU A 270 4.04 14.55 21.06
CA LEU A 270 3.04 13.56 20.68
C LEU A 270 2.39 13.87 19.33
N LEU A 271 2.17 15.16 19.00
CA LEU A 271 1.50 15.62 17.79
C LEU A 271 2.19 15.16 16.50
N ARG A 272 3.49 14.83 16.55
CA ARG A 272 4.24 14.27 15.41
C ARG A 272 3.58 13.01 14.84
N TRP A 273 3.05 12.13 15.69
CA TRP A 273 2.48 10.85 15.26
C TRP A 273 1.17 11.04 14.48
N PRO A 274 0.18 11.82 14.97
CA PRO A 274 -0.98 12.22 14.17
C PRO A 274 -0.61 12.94 12.87
N VAL A 275 0.37 13.85 12.89
CA VAL A 275 0.80 14.57 11.67
C VAL A 275 1.37 13.62 10.63
N LEU A 276 2.24 12.69 11.03
CA LEU A 276 2.78 11.67 10.14
C LEU A 276 1.69 10.74 9.62
N LEU A 277 0.74 10.33 10.48
CA LEU A 277 -0.39 9.52 10.06
C LEU A 277 -1.23 10.26 9.01
N LEU A 278 -1.57 11.53 9.24
CA LEU A 278 -2.31 12.35 8.27
C LEU A 278 -1.54 12.50 6.95
N ALA A 279 -0.22 12.64 7.00
CA ALA A 279 0.61 12.69 5.81
C ALA A 279 0.62 11.36 5.04
N VAL A 280 0.68 10.21 5.74
CA VAL A 280 0.53 8.87 5.12
C VAL A 280 -0.86 8.72 4.50
N LEU A 281 -1.93 9.09 5.21
CA LEU A 281 -3.29 9.04 4.70
C LEU A 281 -3.47 9.93 3.47
N GLY A 282 -2.88 11.12 3.47
CA GLY A 282 -2.84 12.02 2.32
C GLY A 282 -2.07 11.43 1.14
N GLY A 283 -0.91 10.80 1.40
CA GLY A 283 -0.13 10.08 0.41
C GLY A 283 -0.89 8.93 -0.24
N LEU A 284 -1.58 8.12 0.56
CA LEU A 284 -2.46 7.05 0.07
C LEU A 284 -3.63 7.62 -0.74
N ALA A 285 -4.25 8.72 -0.29
CA ALA A 285 -5.33 9.36 -1.03
C ALA A 285 -4.87 9.90 -2.39
N LEU A 286 -3.67 10.49 -2.46
CA LEU A 286 -3.04 10.89 -3.72
C LEU A 286 -2.77 9.67 -4.61
N LEU A 287 -2.22 8.60 -4.03
CA LEU A 287 -1.87 7.38 -4.74
C LEU A 287 -3.10 6.72 -5.36
N TYR A 288 -4.19 6.56 -4.61
CA TYR A 288 -5.43 5.99 -5.11
C TYR A 288 -6.14 6.87 -6.15
N ARG A 289 -5.97 8.19 -6.06
CA ARG A 289 -6.59 9.13 -7.00
C ARG A 289 -5.84 9.24 -8.33
N TYR A 290 -4.52 9.21 -8.32
CA TYR A 290 -3.69 9.50 -9.50
C TYR A 290 -2.85 8.32 -9.99
N GLY A 291 -2.73 7.26 -9.18
CA GLY A 291 -2.03 6.02 -9.52
C GLY A 291 -2.73 5.25 -10.64
N PRO A 292 -4.04 4.93 -10.53
CA PRO A 292 -4.79 4.28 -11.61
C PRO A 292 -4.84 5.09 -12.91
N SER A 293 -4.93 4.41 -14.05
CA SER A 293 -5.06 4.99 -15.39
C SER A 293 -6.53 5.20 -15.78
N ARG A 294 -7.23 6.03 -14.99
CA ARG A 294 -8.64 6.38 -15.21
C ARG A 294 -8.90 7.84 -14.87
N ASP A 295 -10.13 8.29 -15.13
CA ASP A 295 -10.55 9.61 -14.73
C ASP A 295 -10.65 9.74 -13.21
N ALA A 296 -10.14 10.86 -12.68
CA ALA A 296 -9.84 10.92 -11.25
C ALA A 296 -11.13 10.99 -10.40
N PRO A 297 -11.28 10.13 -9.37
CA PRO A 297 -12.42 10.16 -8.47
C PRO A 297 -12.45 11.44 -7.62
N ARG A 298 -13.64 11.83 -7.16
CA ARG A 298 -13.78 12.91 -6.16
C ARG A 298 -13.13 12.49 -4.85
N TRP A 299 -12.53 13.44 -4.13
CA TRP A 299 -11.77 13.19 -2.88
C TRP A 299 -12.54 12.34 -1.86
N ARG A 300 -13.84 12.58 -1.72
CA ARG A 300 -14.71 11.87 -0.78
C ARG A 300 -14.79 10.35 -0.99
N TRP A 301 -14.57 9.86 -2.21
CA TRP A 301 -14.63 8.44 -2.54
C TRP A 301 -13.31 7.72 -2.26
N VAL A 302 -12.20 8.47 -2.19
CA VAL A 302 -10.86 7.92 -2.00
C VAL A 302 -10.45 7.89 -0.53
N THR A 303 -10.90 8.88 0.26
CA THR A 303 -10.46 9.06 1.65
C THR A 303 -10.87 7.92 2.57
N TRP A 304 -11.97 7.23 2.28
CA TRP A 304 -12.47 6.11 3.09
C TRP A 304 -11.54 4.90 3.01
N GLY A 305 -11.16 4.45 1.81
CA GLY A 305 -10.20 3.38 1.63
C GLY A 305 -8.82 3.75 2.17
N SER A 306 -8.38 5.02 2.03
CA SER A 306 -7.12 5.48 2.64
C SER A 306 -7.17 5.39 4.17
N ALA A 307 -8.27 5.79 4.80
CA ALA A 307 -8.44 5.71 6.25
C ALA A 307 -8.48 4.24 6.73
N ILE A 308 -9.25 3.38 6.06
CA ILE A 308 -9.34 1.95 6.41
C ILE A 308 -7.97 1.27 6.24
N ALA A 309 -7.28 1.52 5.12
CA ALA A 309 -5.92 1.03 4.90
C ALA A 309 -4.94 1.53 5.96
N GLY A 310 -5.01 2.82 6.33
CA GLY A 310 -4.15 3.38 7.38
C GLY A 310 -4.37 2.73 8.75
N ILE A 311 -5.63 2.50 9.14
CA ILE A 311 -5.98 1.82 10.39
C ILE A 311 -5.50 0.37 10.36
N ALA A 312 -5.78 -0.36 9.27
CA ALA A 312 -5.32 -1.73 9.10
C ALA A 312 -3.80 -1.82 9.13
N TRP A 313 -3.10 -0.90 8.46
CA TRP A 313 -1.65 -0.84 8.43
C TRP A 313 -1.05 -0.58 9.82
N LEU A 314 -1.65 0.29 10.63
CA LEU A 314 -1.24 0.51 12.02
C LEU A 314 -1.46 -0.74 12.88
N ALA A 315 -2.64 -1.34 12.81
CA ALA A 315 -2.96 -2.56 13.55
C ALA A 315 -2.02 -3.72 13.19
N THR A 316 -1.75 -3.89 11.89
CA THR A 316 -0.82 -4.89 11.40
C THR A 316 0.62 -4.58 11.76
N SER A 317 1.04 -3.31 11.77
CA SER A 317 2.38 -2.93 12.22
C SER A 317 2.59 -3.27 13.70
N LEU A 318 1.59 -3.03 14.56
CA LEU A 318 1.62 -3.43 15.97
C LEU A 318 1.69 -4.96 16.12
N GLY A 319 0.86 -5.68 15.36
CA GLY A 319 0.85 -7.14 15.36
C GLY A 319 2.17 -7.73 14.84
N PHE A 320 2.78 -7.12 13.83
CA PHE A 320 4.06 -7.53 13.27
C PHE A 320 5.21 -7.25 14.24
N SER A 321 5.20 -6.10 14.92
CA SER A 321 6.18 -5.81 15.98
C SER A 321 6.10 -6.85 17.11
N TRP A 322 4.89 -7.23 17.53
CA TRP A 322 4.69 -8.31 18.49
C TRP A 322 5.21 -9.65 17.95
N TYR A 323 4.90 -10.00 16.71
CA TYR A 323 5.37 -11.23 16.06
C TYR A 323 6.90 -11.33 16.07
N VAL A 324 7.60 -10.28 15.60
CA VAL A 324 9.07 -10.25 15.53
C VAL A 324 9.71 -10.33 16.92
N ALA A 325 9.15 -9.64 17.92
CA ALA A 325 9.66 -9.68 19.29
C ALA A 325 9.60 -11.08 19.92
N ASN A 326 8.57 -11.87 19.58
CA ASN A 326 8.40 -13.24 20.06
C ASN A 326 9.14 -14.27 19.19
N PHE A 327 9.61 -13.88 18.00
CA PHE A 327 10.33 -14.74 17.04
C PHE A 327 11.83 -14.94 17.37
N GLY A 328 12.29 -14.45 18.52
CA GLY A 328 13.71 -14.40 18.92
C GLY A 328 14.50 -15.72 18.80
N LYS A 329 13.83 -16.89 18.88
CA LYS A 329 14.48 -18.21 18.72
C LYS A 329 14.77 -18.60 17.26
N TYR A 330 14.02 -18.08 16.27
CA TYR A 330 14.27 -18.36 14.85
C TYR A 330 15.43 -17.52 14.28
N ASN A 331 15.65 -16.34 14.87
CA ASN A 331 16.75 -15.44 14.50
C ASN A 331 18.13 -16.02 14.86
N GLU A 332 18.21 -16.89 15.88
CA GLU A 332 19.45 -17.61 16.27
C GLU A 332 19.93 -18.58 15.18
N THR A 333 19.00 -19.20 14.44
CA THR A 333 19.33 -20.19 13.39
C THR A 333 19.56 -19.54 12.03
N TYR A 334 18.81 -18.47 11.70
CA TYR A 334 18.81 -17.87 10.36
C TYR A 334 19.47 -16.48 10.28
N GLY A 335 19.81 -15.85 11.41
CA GLY A 335 20.55 -14.58 11.47
C GLY A 335 20.02 -13.51 10.50
N SER A 336 20.92 -12.95 9.68
CA SER A 336 20.59 -11.91 8.69
C SER A 336 19.57 -12.34 7.63
N LEU A 337 19.48 -13.64 7.30
CA LEU A 337 18.49 -14.17 6.36
C LEU A 337 17.07 -14.06 6.94
N GLY A 338 16.92 -14.33 8.24
CA GLY A 338 15.65 -14.16 8.95
C GLY A 338 15.16 -12.71 8.93
N ALA A 339 16.07 -11.76 9.14
CA ALA A 339 15.77 -10.33 9.06
C ALA A 339 15.30 -9.91 7.65
N ALA A 340 15.96 -10.41 6.60
CA ALA A 340 15.56 -10.14 5.22
C ALA A 340 14.16 -10.70 4.92
N ILE A 341 13.88 -11.95 5.28
CA ILE A 341 12.56 -12.58 5.09
C ILE A 341 11.47 -11.82 5.86
N GLY A 342 11.74 -11.43 7.11
CA GLY A 342 10.82 -10.63 7.90
C GLY A 342 10.50 -9.29 7.23
N PHE A 343 11.51 -8.59 6.73
CA PHE A 343 11.33 -7.33 6.02
C PHE A 343 10.53 -7.49 4.71
N MET A 344 10.82 -8.52 3.92
CA MET A 344 10.05 -8.86 2.72
C MET A 344 8.58 -9.13 3.06
N THR A 345 8.34 -9.90 4.12
CA THR A 345 6.99 -10.23 4.62
C THR A 345 6.24 -8.98 5.04
N TRP A 346 6.92 -8.06 5.74
CA TRP A 346 6.32 -6.79 6.15
C TRP A 346 5.93 -5.89 4.97
N ILE A 347 6.77 -5.78 3.94
CA ILE A 347 6.44 -5.04 2.71
C ILE A 347 5.26 -5.69 1.99
N TRP A 348 5.26 -7.03 1.89
CA TRP A 348 4.19 -7.77 1.23
C TRP A 348 2.84 -7.58 1.91
N ILE A 349 2.80 -7.68 3.23
CA ILE A 349 1.59 -7.43 4.02
C ILE A 349 1.17 -5.96 3.87
N SER A 350 2.11 -5.01 3.99
CA SER A 350 1.82 -3.58 3.83
C SER A 350 1.24 -3.26 2.45
N THR A 351 1.81 -3.83 1.40
CA THR A 351 1.35 -3.66 0.02
C THR A 351 -0.05 -4.27 -0.15
N THR A 352 -0.29 -5.44 0.42
CA THR A 352 -1.62 -6.08 0.41
C THR A 352 -2.66 -5.18 1.05
N ILE A 353 -2.37 -4.58 2.21
CA ILE A 353 -3.27 -3.63 2.88
C ILE A 353 -3.56 -2.41 2.00
N VAL A 354 -2.52 -1.87 1.34
CA VAL A 354 -2.69 -0.73 0.41
C VAL A 354 -3.58 -1.12 -0.77
N LEU A 355 -3.42 -2.31 -1.35
CA LEU A 355 -4.26 -2.75 -2.47
C LEU A 355 -5.70 -3.05 -2.02
N VAL A 356 -5.91 -3.66 -0.85
CA VAL A 356 -7.26 -3.85 -0.28
C VAL A 356 -7.93 -2.52 0.00
N GLY A 357 -7.20 -1.50 0.47
CA GLY A 357 -7.74 -0.15 0.61
C GLY A 357 -8.17 0.48 -0.72
N ALA A 358 -7.43 0.20 -1.80
CA ALA A 358 -7.81 0.61 -3.14
C ALA A 358 -9.06 -0.16 -3.64
N GLU A 359 -9.16 -1.45 -3.34
CA GLU A 359 -10.31 -2.30 -3.69
C GLU A 359 -11.59 -1.81 -2.99
N ILE A 360 -11.50 -1.43 -1.71
CA ILE A 360 -12.63 -0.82 -1.00
C ILE A 360 -13.08 0.48 -1.69
N ASN A 361 -12.15 1.32 -2.15
CA ASN A 361 -12.47 2.53 -2.91
C ASN A 361 -13.14 2.22 -4.25
N ALA A 362 -12.59 1.26 -5.00
CA ALA A 362 -13.17 0.76 -6.25
C ALA A 362 -14.61 0.29 -6.02
N GLU A 363 -14.83 -0.53 -5.01
CA GLU A 363 -16.13 -1.15 -4.76
C GLU A 363 -17.17 -0.20 -4.14
N MET A 364 -16.73 0.84 -3.43
CA MET A 364 -17.62 1.94 -3.05
C MET A 364 -18.13 2.71 -4.26
N GLU A 365 -17.27 2.98 -5.25
CA GLU A 365 -17.68 3.63 -6.50
C GLU A 365 -18.61 2.72 -7.30
N HIS A 366 -18.28 1.43 -7.36
CA HIS A 366 -19.06 0.40 -8.06
C HIS A 366 -20.46 0.17 -7.44
N GLN A 367 -20.70 0.65 -6.22
CA GLN A 367 -21.98 0.50 -5.54
C GLN A 367 -23.06 1.45 -6.07
N THR A 368 -22.69 2.61 -6.65
CA THR A 368 -23.62 3.70 -7.00
C THR A 368 -23.66 3.99 -8.50
N GLU A 369 -24.84 4.33 -9.03
CA GLU A 369 -24.99 4.82 -10.41
C GLU A 369 -24.59 6.29 -10.55
N VAL A 370 -24.53 7.03 -9.44
CA VAL A 370 -24.18 8.45 -9.40
C VAL A 370 -22.71 8.64 -9.75
N ASP A 371 -22.41 9.67 -10.55
CA ASP A 371 -21.04 9.94 -10.98
C ASP A 371 -20.11 10.28 -9.81
N THR A 372 -19.11 9.43 -9.63
CA THR A 372 -18.08 9.54 -8.59
C THR A 372 -16.83 10.28 -9.07
N THR A 373 -16.71 10.53 -10.38
CA THR A 373 -15.56 11.18 -11.00
C THR A 373 -15.60 12.71 -10.87
N ARG A 374 -14.45 13.35 -11.12
CA ARG A 374 -14.34 14.82 -11.08
C ARG A 374 -14.98 15.45 -12.32
N GLY A 375 -15.45 16.70 -12.18
CA GLY A 375 -15.97 17.48 -13.29
C GLY A 375 -17.50 17.46 -13.38
N PRO A 376 -18.08 17.87 -14.52
CA PRO A 376 -19.52 17.82 -14.75
C PRO A 376 -20.01 16.36 -14.75
N GLU A 377 -21.25 16.13 -14.33
CA GLU A 377 -21.82 14.79 -14.24
C GLU A 377 -21.92 14.13 -15.61
N GLN A 378 -21.37 12.91 -15.71
CA GLN A 378 -21.38 12.11 -16.92
C GLN A 378 -22.27 10.86 -16.74
N PRO A 379 -22.96 10.41 -17.81
CA PRO A 379 -23.72 9.17 -17.77
C PRO A 379 -22.79 7.95 -17.59
N LEU A 380 -23.34 6.86 -17.06
CA LEU A 380 -22.65 5.56 -17.01
C LEU A 380 -22.16 5.15 -18.41
N GLY A 381 -20.91 4.68 -18.49
CA GLY A 381 -20.24 4.21 -19.70
C GLY A 381 -19.39 5.27 -20.40
N THR A 382 -19.36 6.51 -19.90
CA THR A 382 -18.58 7.60 -20.51
C THR A 382 -17.60 8.27 -19.54
N ARG A 383 -17.48 7.78 -18.30
CA ARG A 383 -16.68 8.41 -17.23
C ARG A 383 -15.19 8.08 -17.32
N ASP A 384 -14.76 7.27 -18.29
CA ASP A 384 -13.38 6.76 -18.43
C ASP A 384 -12.86 6.15 -17.12
N ALA A 385 -13.75 5.43 -16.43
CA ALA A 385 -13.50 4.82 -15.14
C ALA A 385 -14.45 3.64 -14.95
N ARG A 386 -13.96 2.40 -15.12
CA ARG A 386 -14.79 1.18 -15.13
C ARG A 386 -15.67 1.06 -13.89
N MET A 387 -15.10 1.20 -12.70
CA MET A 387 -15.85 1.09 -11.44
C MET A 387 -16.87 2.21 -11.23
N ALA A 388 -16.73 3.33 -11.96
CA ALA A 388 -17.75 4.38 -11.98
C ALA A 388 -18.73 4.22 -13.15
N ASP A 389 -18.43 3.40 -14.16
CA ASP A 389 -19.23 3.20 -15.37
C ASP A 389 -20.16 1.98 -15.31
N THR A 390 -19.94 1.09 -14.33
CA THR A 390 -20.78 -0.09 -14.05
C THR A 390 -21.37 -0.04 -12.65
N VAL A 391 -22.36 -0.90 -12.39
CA VAL A 391 -22.95 -1.10 -11.06
C VAL A 391 -22.73 -2.56 -10.65
N GLY A 392 -22.07 -2.77 -9.51
CA GLY A 392 -21.69 -4.10 -9.04
C GLY A 392 -22.91 -4.93 -8.67
N ALA A 393 -22.87 -6.22 -8.97
CA ALA A 393 -23.94 -7.13 -8.60
C ALA A 393 -24.17 -7.17 -7.08
N ALA A 394 -25.41 -7.46 -6.68
CA ALA A 394 -25.73 -7.73 -5.30
C ALA A 394 -25.12 -9.09 -4.86
N GLY A 395 -24.54 -9.11 -3.65
CA GLY A 395 -23.92 -10.31 -3.05
C GLY A 395 -24.84 -11.11 -2.13
#